data_AF-X0SWS0-F1
#
_entry.id   AF-X0SWS0-F1
#
_cell.length_a   1.000
_cell.length_b   1.000
_cell.length_c   1.000
_cell.angle_alpha   90.00
_cell.angle_beta   90.00
_cell.angle_gamma   90.00
#
_symmetry.space_group_name_H-M   'P 1'
#
loop_
_entity.id
_entity.type
_entity.pdbx_description
1 polymer ?
#
loop_
_entity_poly.entity_id
_entity_poly.type
_entity_poly.pdbx_seq_one_letter_code
_entity_poly.pdbx_strand_id
1 'polypeptide(L)' 'ASMSELFGSELLKRLGDVGMQILGLFGPLERGSRWAPLRGRIARDYLFSLGLTIARGTSEIQKNIIAWRGLELPRV' A
#
# COMPACT_ATOMS: atom_id res chain seq x y z
N ALA A 1 7.66 11.46 -10.99
CA ALA A 1 6.95 11.48 -9.69
C ALA A 1 5.83 10.44 -9.65
N SER A 2 4.81 10.56 -10.50
CA SER A 2 3.62 9.68 -10.49
C SER A 2 3.90 8.17 -10.59
N MET A 3 4.84 7.74 -11.43
CA MET A 3 5.23 6.32 -11.51
C MET A 3 5.78 5.79 -10.19
N SER A 4 6.64 6.55 -9.52
CA SER A 4 7.26 6.16 -8.25
C SER A 4 6.23 6.11 -7.11
N GLU A 5 5.28 7.04 -7.09
CA GLU A 5 4.20 7.06 -6.09
C GLU A 5 3.23 5.88 -6.26
N LEU A 6 2.79 5.62 -7.49
CA LEU A 6 1.95 4.48 -7.82
C LEU A 6 2.65 3.16 -7.45
N PHE A 7 3.90 3.00 -7.87
CA PHE A 7 4.68 1.82 -7.54
C PHE A 7 4.89 1.65 -6.03
N GLY A 8 5.26 2.73 -5.32
CA GLY A 8 5.50 2.67 -3.89
C GLY A 8 4.25 2.34 -3.08
N SER A 9 3.10 2.92 -3.44
CA SER A 9 1.83 2.62 -2.77
C SER A 9 1.34 1.19 -3.01
N GLU A 10 1.42 0.68 -4.26
CA GLU A 10 1.08 -0.71 -4.56
C GLU A 10 2.06 -1.70 -3.89
N LEU A 11 3.35 -1.37 -3.84
CA LEU A 11 4.36 -2.19 -3.17
C LEU A 11 4.07 -2.31 -1.67
N LEU A 12 3.78 -1.20 -0.99
CA LEU A 12 3.49 -1.20 0.45
C LEU A 12 2.21 -1.99 0.77
N LYS A 13 1.18 -1.89 -0.07
CA LYS A 13 -0.02 -2.70 0.05
C LYS A 13 0.31 -4.20 -0.04
N ARG A 14 1.03 -4.61 -1.09
CA ARG A 14 1.44 -6.02 -1.26
C ARG A 14 2.31 -6.50 -0.13
N LEU A 15 3.22 -5.66 0.38
CA LEU A 15 4.08 -6.00 1.50
C LEU A 15 3.25 -6.23 2.77
N GLY A 16 2.26 -5.37 3.03
CA GLY A 16 1.28 -5.55 4.11
C GLY A 16 0.54 -6.89 3.97
N ASP A 17 -0.02 -7.16 2.78
CA ASP A 17 -0.77 -8.40 2.50
C ASP A 17 0.09 -9.65 2.74
N VAL A 18 1.31 -9.67 2.19
CA VAL A 18 2.26 -10.79 2.35
C VAL A 18 2.68 -10.94 3.80
N GLY A 19 2.94 -9.83 4.50
CA GLY A 19 3.25 -9.84 5.93
C GLY A 19 2.13 -10.46 6.75
N MET A 20 0.88 -10.11 6.46
CA MET A 20 -0.29 -10.67 7.13
C MET A 20 -0.41 -12.19 6.89
N GLN A 21 -0.16 -12.65 5.66
CA GLN A 21 -0.19 -14.07 5.32
C GLN A 21 0.92 -14.86 6.02
N ILE A 22 2.15 -14.34 6.03
CA ILE A 22 3.30 -14.98 6.69
C ILE A 22 3.05 -15.14 8.20
N LEU A 23 2.47 -14.12 8.84
CA LEU A 23 2.19 -14.15 10.27
C LEU A 23 0.92 -14.94 10.65
N GLY A 24 0.08 -15.27 9.67
CA GLY A 24 -1.16 -16.02 9.87
C GLY A 24 -2.05 -15.42 10.95
N LEU A 25 -2.45 -16.22 11.94
CA LEU A 25 -3.32 -15.78 13.05
C LEU A 25 -2.71 -14.65 13.91
N PHE A 26 -1.39 -14.50 13.89
CA PHE A 26 -0.71 -13.42 14.63
C PHE A 26 -0.61 -12.13 13.83
N GLY A 27 -0.91 -12.15 12.53
CA GLY A 27 -0.81 -11.00 11.62
C GLY A 27 -1.63 -9.79 12.09
N PRO A 28 -2.92 -9.95 12.45
CA PRO A 28 -3.77 -8.85 12.92
C PRO A 28 -3.44 -8.31 14.31
N LEU A 29 -2.48 -8.88 15.05
CA LEU A 29 -2.23 -8.48 16.43
C LEU A 29 -1.49 -7.15 16.51
N GLU A 30 -2.12 -6.19 17.20
CA GLU A 30 -1.56 -4.87 17.44
C GLU A 30 -0.62 -4.81 18.65
N ARG A 31 0.08 -3.67 18.75
CA ARG A 31 0.99 -3.38 19.87
C ARG A 31 0.22 -3.42 21.19
N GLY A 32 0.70 -4.22 22.13
CA GLY A 32 0.06 -4.42 23.44
C GLY A 32 -0.41 -5.86 23.67
N SER A 33 -0.59 -6.64 22.60
CA SER A 33 -0.73 -8.09 22.74
C SER A 33 0.63 -8.74 23.03
N ARG A 34 0.67 -9.64 24.02
CA ARG A 34 1.86 -10.45 24.33
C ARG A 34 2.36 -11.28 23.14
N TRP A 35 1.46 -11.57 22.20
CA TRP A 35 1.73 -12.41 21.04
C TRP A 35 1.99 -11.61 19.77
N ALA A 36 2.01 -10.28 19.83
CA ALA A 36 2.18 -9.43 18.65
C ALA A 36 3.60 -9.55 18.08
N PRO A 37 3.81 -10.21 16.93
CA PRO A 37 5.11 -10.29 16.29
C PRO A 37 5.53 -8.89 15.84
N LEU A 38 6.84 -8.62 15.85
CA LEU A 38 7.38 -7.33 15.38
C LEU A 38 6.72 -6.11 16.05
N ARG A 39 6.23 -6.26 17.30
CA ARG A 39 5.48 -5.23 18.04
C ARG A 39 4.23 -4.71 17.31
N GLY A 40 3.58 -5.56 16.52
CA GLY A 40 2.35 -5.23 15.77
C GLY A 40 2.58 -4.32 14.57
N ARG A 41 3.82 -4.25 14.04
CA ARG A 41 4.14 -3.41 12.88
C ARG A 41 3.40 -3.84 11.63
N ILE A 42 3.32 -5.14 11.36
CA ILE A 42 2.65 -5.64 10.15
C ILE A 42 1.17 -5.28 10.12
N ALA A 43 0.44 -5.46 11.23
CA ALA A 43 -0.95 -5.03 11.34
C ALA A 43 -1.11 -3.52 11.04
N ARG A 44 -0.24 -2.70 11.64
CA ARG A 44 -0.24 -1.25 11.44
C ARG A 44 0.07 -0.86 10.00
N ASP A 45 1.11 -1.44 9.42
CA ASP A 45 1.57 -1.13 8.07
C ASP A 45 0.53 -1.58 7.04
N TYR A 46 -0.12 -2.72 7.26
CA TYR A 46 -1.27 -3.18 6.46
C TYR A 46 -2.41 -2.15 6.50
N LEU A 47 -2.86 -1.72 7.69
CA LEU A 47 -3.91 -0.71 7.82
C LEU A 47 -3.51 0.64 7.20
N PHE A 48 -2.26 1.05 7.39
CA PHE A 48 -1.74 2.28 6.80
C PHE A 48 -1.70 2.21 5.26
N SER A 49 -1.34 1.06 4.70
CA SER A 49 -1.26 0.85 3.25
C SER A 49 -2.60 1.05 2.53
N LEU A 50 -3.73 0.80 3.22
CA LEU A 50 -5.07 1.04 2.68
C LEU A 50 -5.34 2.53 2.42
N GLY A 51 -4.78 3.42 3.24
CA GLY A 51 -4.89 4.87 3.04
C GLY A 51 -3.95 5.39 1.97
N LEU A 52 -2.78 4.77 1.78
CA LEU A 52 -1.76 5.23 0.85
C LEU A 52 -2.19 5.23 -0.61
N THR A 53 -3.05 4.29 -1.02
CA THR A 53 -3.57 4.22 -2.38
C THR A 53 -4.56 5.35 -2.72
N ILE A 54 -4.94 6.18 -1.74
CA ILE A 54 -5.91 7.27 -1.89
C ILE A 54 -5.27 8.63 -1.56
N ALA A 55 -4.47 8.70 -0.50
CA ALA A 55 -4.01 9.96 0.11
C ALA A 55 -3.16 10.87 -0.80
N ARG A 56 -2.55 10.34 -1.87
CA ARG A 56 -1.71 11.10 -2.83
C ARG A 56 -2.26 11.08 -4.26
N GLY A 57 -3.58 11.10 -4.37
CA GLY A 57 -4.28 10.82 -5.61
C GLY A 57 -4.45 9.32 -5.78
N THR A 58 -5.63 8.90 -6.22
CA THR A 58 -5.91 7.47 -6.33
C THR A 58 -4.98 6.80 -7.34
N SER A 59 -4.83 5.49 -7.24
CA SER A 59 -4.01 4.71 -8.17
C SER A 59 -4.45 4.92 -9.64
N GLU A 60 -5.75 5.11 -9.87
CA GLU A 60 -6.36 5.41 -11.17
C GLU A 60 -5.94 6.79 -11.68
N ILE A 61 -5.95 7.82 -10.82
CA ILE A 61 -5.51 9.16 -11.19
C ILE A 61 -4.02 9.16 -11.55
N GLN A 62 -3.18 8.47 -10.78
CA GLN A 62 -1.75 8.36 -11.08
C GLN A 62 -1.51 7.61 -12.40
N LYS A 63 -2.28 6.54 -12.68
CA LYS A 63 -2.25 5.83 -13.98
C LYS A 63 -2.63 6.75 -15.14
N ASN A 64 -3.67 7.57 -14.98
CA ASN A 64 -4.09 8.54 -16.00
C ASN A 64 -3.01 9.61 -16.25
N ILE A 65 -2.36 10.13 -15.20
CA ILE A 65 -1.25 11.07 -15.35
C ILE A 65 -0.09 10.44 -16.13
N ILE A 66 0.25 9.18 -15.84
CA ILE A 66 1.30 8.44 -16.57
C ILE A 66 0.89 8.25 -18.04
N ALA A 67 -0.34 7.83 -18.30
CA ALA A 67 -0.86 7.65 -19.66
C ALA A 67 -0.78 8.95 -20.49
N TRP A 68 -1.28 10.06 -19.94
CA TRP A 68 -1.38 11.31 -20.70
C TRP A 68 -0.09 12.10 -20.77
N ARG A 69 0.68 12.16 -19.68
CA ARG A 69 1.89 12.99 -19.61
C ARG A 69 3.16 12.18 -19.84
N GLY A 70 3.16 10.90 -19.53
CA GLY A 70 4.32 10.02 -19.71
C GLY A 70 4.32 9.31 -21.05
N LEU A 71 3.15 8.85 -21.51
CA LEU A 71 3.00 8.08 -22.75
C LEU A 71 2.27 8.85 -23.88
N GLU A 72 1.92 10.12 -23.65
CA GLU A 72 1.24 11.00 -24.61
C GLU A 72 -0.07 10.42 -25.19
N LEU A 73 -0.75 9.56 -24.43
CA LEU A 73 -2.02 8.98 -24.84
C LEU A 73 -3.14 10.04 -24.83
N PRO A 74 -4.15 9.91 -25.72
CA PRO A 74 -5.30 10.81 -25.74
C PRO A 74 -6.04 10.84 -24.41
N ARG A 75 -6.58 12.00 -24.06
CA ARG A 75 -7.48 12.13 -22.90
C ARG A 75 -8.88 11.71 -23.30
N VAL A 76 -9.47 10.83 -22.49
CA VAL A 76 -10.89 10.44 -22.59
C VAL A 76 -11.66 11.21 -21.53
#